data_AF-A0A2E9C5K6-F1
#
_entry.id   AF-A0A2E9C5K6-F1
#
_cell.length_a   1.000
_cell.length_b   1.000
_cell.length_c   1.000
_cell.angle_alpha   90.00
_cell.angle_beta   90.00
_cell.angle_gamma   90.00
#
_symmetry.space_group_name_H-M   'P 1'
#
loop_
_entity.id
_entity.type
_entity.pdbx_description
1 polymer ?
#
loop_
_entity_poly.entity_id
_entity_poly.type
_entity_poly.pdbx_seq_one_letter_code
_entity_poly.pdbx_strand_id
1 'polypeptide(L)' 'MGLFSGEPAICTICKKATKHKHKAKKEWYIESPLCGDCYISKMQEQYDGNVKSFCGTCKIKKKVSELWEPRW' A
#
# COMPACT_ATOMS: atom_id res chain seq x y z
N MET A 1 -2.69 19.70 -32.05
CA MET A 1 -2.87 20.15 -30.65
C MET A 1 -2.40 19.03 -29.73
N GLY A 2 -1.40 19.30 -28.88
CA GLY A 2 -0.65 18.29 -28.11
C GLY A 2 -1.45 17.65 -26.99
N LEU A 3 -1.70 16.35 -27.11
CA LEU A 3 -2.53 15.53 -26.20
C LEU A 3 -1.77 14.95 -24.99
N PHE A 4 -0.48 15.24 -24.82
CA PHE A 4 0.37 14.56 -23.84
C PHE A 4 1.19 15.47 -22.91
N SER A 5 0.84 16.75 -22.81
CA SER A 5 1.48 17.68 -21.86
C SER A 5 0.79 17.60 -20.49
N GLY A 6 0.73 16.42 -19.90
CA GLY A 6 0.36 16.28 -18.49
C GLY A 6 1.59 16.58 -17.64
N GLU A 7 1.55 17.64 -16.82
CA GLU A 7 2.59 17.91 -15.83
C GLU A 7 2.90 16.63 -15.01
N PRO A 8 4.20 16.34 -14.77
CA PRO A 8 4.57 15.17 -13.97
C PRO A 8 3.99 15.32 -12.57
N ALA A 9 3.15 14.38 -12.16
CA ALA A 9 2.60 14.37 -10.81
C ALA A 9 3.69 13.89 -9.84
N ILE A 10 3.99 14.70 -8.84
CA ILE A 10 5.00 14.39 -7.83
C ILE A 10 4.35 13.57 -6.73
N CYS A 11 4.90 12.38 -6.44
CA CYS A 11 4.40 11.56 -5.34
C CYS A 11 4.68 12.22 -3.98
N THR A 12 3.67 12.31 -3.09
CA THR A 12 3.84 12.92 -1.76
C THR A 12 4.79 12.16 -0.83
N ILE A 13 4.92 10.84 -1.01
CA ILE A 13 5.76 9.98 -0.16
C ILE A 13 7.22 9.96 -0.62
N CYS A 14 7.46 9.59 -1.88
CA CYS A 14 8.83 9.42 -2.41
C CYS A 14 9.35 10.63 -3.21
N LYS A 15 8.52 11.67 -3.40
CA LYS A 15 8.84 12.89 -4.18
C LYS A 15 9.28 12.65 -5.62
N LYS A 16 9.03 11.44 -6.15
CA LYS A 16 9.35 11.10 -7.54
C LYS A 16 8.29 11.66 -8.49
N ALA A 17 8.74 12.21 -9.61
CA ALA A 17 7.90 12.61 -10.73
C ALA A 17 7.32 11.36 -11.43
N THR A 18 6.00 11.28 -11.53
CA THR A 18 5.31 10.13 -12.11
C THR A 18 4.31 10.56 -13.18
N LYS A 19 4.26 9.77 -14.26
CA LYS A 19 3.30 9.96 -15.36
C LYS A 19 1.88 9.54 -14.96
N HIS A 20 1.77 8.51 -14.12
CA HIS A 20 0.50 8.00 -13.62
C HIS A 20 0.36 8.25 -12.13
N LYS A 21 -0.68 9.00 -11.75
CA LYS A 21 -1.02 9.33 -10.37
C LYS A 21 -2.13 8.43 -9.85
N HIS A 22 -1.92 7.84 -8.69
CA HIS A 22 -2.96 7.13 -7.95
C HIS A 22 -3.50 8.02 -6.82
N LYS A 23 -4.82 8.01 -6.64
CA LYS A 23 -5.47 8.66 -5.49
C LYS A 23 -5.41 7.72 -4.29
N ALA A 24 -4.94 8.22 -3.15
CA ALA A 24 -5.01 7.49 -1.90
C ALA A 24 -6.48 7.21 -1.53
N LYS A 25 -6.76 6.05 -0.92
CA LYS A 25 -8.07 5.81 -0.29
C LYS A 25 -8.23 6.78 0.89
N LYS A 26 -9.44 7.28 1.10
CA LYS A 26 -9.75 8.21 2.21
C LYS A 26 -9.40 7.62 3.58
N GLU A 27 -9.51 6.30 3.71
CA GLU A 27 -9.19 5.52 4.91
C GLU A 27 -7.71 5.53 5.28
N TRP A 28 -6.81 5.88 4.36
CA TRP A 28 -5.37 5.85 4.60
C TRP A 28 -4.84 7.14 5.24
N TYR A 29 -5.64 8.21 5.31
CA TYR A 29 -5.24 9.52 5.84
C TYR A 29 -3.93 10.08 5.26
N ILE A 30 -3.66 9.79 3.98
CA ILE A 30 -2.44 10.23 3.26
C ILE A 30 -2.82 11.22 2.16
N GLU A 31 -2.00 12.25 1.99
CA GLU A 31 -2.14 13.23 0.93
C GLU A 31 -1.82 12.64 -0.45
N SER A 32 -2.74 12.84 -1.42
CA SER A 32 -2.54 12.48 -2.83
C SER A 32 -1.75 13.56 -3.56
N PRO A 33 -1.00 13.26 -4.65
CA PRO A 33 -0.96 12.01 -5.40
C PRO A 33 0.15 11.02 -4.98
N LEU A 34 -0.09 9.72 -5.19
CA LEU A 34 0.89 8.65 -4.96
C LEU A 34 1.38 8.05 -6.27
N CYS A 35 2.66 7.64 -6.33
CA CYS A 35 3.16 6.78 -7.38
C CYS A 35 2.64 5.35 -7.21
N GLY A 36 2.73 4.53 -8.26
CA GLY A 36 2.32 3.13 -8.23
C GLY A 36 2.97 2.33 -7.10
N ASP A 37 4.29 2.45 -6.93
CA ASP A 37 5.02 1.73 -5.87
C ASP A 37 4.55 2.11 -4.47
N CYS A 38 4.44 3.41 -4.18
CA CYS A 38 3.98 3.90 -2.87
C CYS A 38 2.50 3.55 -2.61
N TYR A 39 1.68 3.52 -3.66
CA TYR A 39 0.29 3.08 -3.55
C TYR A 39 0.20 1.60 -3.17
N ILE A 40 0.97 0.74 -3.83
CA ILE A 40 1.00 -0.70 -3.55
C ILE A 40 1.55 -0.99 -2.15
N SER A 41 2.65 -0.34 -1.76
CA SER A 41 3.22 -0.48 -0.41
C SER A 41 2.19 -0.12 0.66
N LYS A 42 1.49 1.01 0.50
CA LYS A 42 0.45 1.42 1.46
C LYS A 42 -0.76 0.50 1.46
N MET A 43 -1.15 -0.02 0.30
CA MET A 43 -2.20 -1.02 0.21
C MET A 43 -1.85 -2.28 1.00
N GLN A 44 -0.62 -2.80 0.84
CA GLN A 44 -0.14 -3.96 1.59
C GLN A 44 -0.09 -3.68 3.09
N GLU A 45 0.49 -2.55 3.52
CA GLU A 45 0.56 -2.17 4.93
C GLU A 45 -0.83 -2.13 5.61
N GLN A 46 -1.83 -1.61 4.90
CA GLN A 46 -3.20 -1.52 5.41
C GLN A 46 -3.89 -2.90 5.45
N TYR A 47 -3.66 -3.73 4.44
CA TYR A 47 -4.17 -5.10 4.39
C TYR A 47 -3.55 -5.97 5.49
N ASP A 48 -2.21 -6.01 5.59
CA ASP A 48 -1.47 -6.75 6.62
C ASP A 48 -1.72 -6.23 8.04
N GLY A 49 -1.95 -4.92 8.19
CA GLY A 49 -2.29 -4.32 9.48
C GLY A 49 -3.64 -4.77 10.01
N ASN A 50 -4.59 -5.08 9.11
CA ASN A 50 -5.97 -5.43 9.47
C ASN A 50 -6.14 -6.91 9.81
N VAL A 51 -5.41 -7.81 9.14
CA VAL A 51 -5.57 -9.25 9.32
C VAL A 51 -4.64 -9.79 10.43
N LYS A 52 -5.07 -9.62 11.68
CA LYS A 52 -4.44 -10.25 12.86
C LYS A 52 -5.32 -11.39 13.35
N SER A 53 -4.78 -12.60 13.45
CA SER A 53 -5.50 -13.75 13.99
C SER A 53 -4.74 -14.36 15.17
N PHE A 54 -5.43 -15.19 15.93
CA PHE A 54 -4.82 -16.01 16.96
C PHE A 54 -4.25 -17.28 16.34
N CYS A 55 -3.02 -17.62 16.67
CA CYS A 55 -2.41 -18.92 16.41
C CYS A 55 -3.28 -20.03 17.03
N GLY A 56 -3.78 -20.97 16.23
CA GLY A 56 -4.63 -22.07 16.72
C GLY A 56 -3.93 -22.97 17.76
N THR A 57 -2.61 -23.10 17.66
CA THR A 57 -1.80 -23.96 18.55
C THR A 57 -1.29 -23.21 19.77
N CYS A 58 -0.73 -22.02 19.56
CA CYS A 58 0.03 -21.27 20.55
C CYS A 58 -0.72 -20.10 21.17
N LYS A 59 -1.92 -19.77 20.66
CA LYS A 59 -2.79 -18.64 21.08
C LYS A 59 -2.14 -17.26 21.04
N ILE A 60 -0.97 -17.13 20.41
CA ILE A 60 -0.30 -15.85 20.22
C ILE A 60 -1.04 -15.07 19.12
N LYS A 61 -1.28 -13.78 19.35
CA LYS A 61 -1.84 -12.86 18.35
C LYS A 61 -0.72 -12.26 17.50
N LYS A 62 -0.62 -12.67 16.24
CA LYS A 62 0.35 -12.13 15.26
C LYS A 62 -0.35 -11.76 13.96
N LYS A 63 0.38 -11.13 13.04
CA LYS A 63 -0.09 -10.91 11.67
C LYS A 63 -0.30 -12.27 11.00
N VAL A 64 -1.37 -12.41 10.22
CA VAL A 64 -1.66 -13.68 9.52
C VAL A 64 -0.54 -14.07 8.55
N SER A 65 0.08 -13.11 7.88
CA SER A 65 1.22 -13.34 6.98
C SER A 65 2.43 -13.96 7.70
N GLU A 66 2.62 -13.67 8.98
CA GLU A 66 3.70 -14.24 9.81
C GLU A 66 3.30 -15.58 10.48
N LEU A 67 2.02 -15.92 10.46
CA LEU A 67 1.48 -17.20 10.96
C LEU A 67 1.39 -18.26 9.85
N TRP A 68 1.66 -17.89 8.60
CA TRP A 68 1.64 -18.82 7.48
C TRP A 68 2.92 -19.67 7.48
N GLU A 69 2.78 -20.94 7.81
CA GLU A 69 3.86 -21.93 7.73
C GLU A 69 3.73 -22.72 6.42
N PRO A 70 4.81 -22.87 5.62
CA PRO A 70 4.77 -23.71 4.43
C PRO A 70 4.48 -25.16 4.86
N ARG A 71 3.35 -25.71 4.39
CA ARG A 71 3.06 -27.13 4.53
C ARG A 71 3.81 -27.90 3.47
N TRP A 72 4.80 -28.66 3.91
CA TRP A 72 5.51 -29.67 3.13
C TRP A 72 4.69 -30.96 3.06
#